data_AF-A0A1J5J2M2-F1
#
_entry.id   AF-A0A1J5J2M2-F1
#
_cell.length_a   1.000
_cell.length_b   1.000
_cell.length_c   1.000
_cell.angle_alpha   90.00
_cell.angle_beta   90.00
_cell.angle_gamma   90.00
#
_symmetry.space_group_name_H-M   'P 1'
#
loop_
_entity.id
_entity.type
_entity.pdbx_description
1 polymer ?
#
loop_
_entity_poly.entity_id
_entity_poly.type
_entity_poly.pdbx_seq_one_letter_code
_entity_poly.pdbx_strand_id
1 'polypeptide(L)' 'MRRFLIWYCVISPIVFALVIAVLGFITPGYDPVYRTISELVLGRYGWIQQLNFFQLALCCLIGTVANRVRI' A
#
# COMPACT_ATOMS: atom_id res chain seq x y z
N MET A 1 -19.60 -6.07 -10.86
CA MET A 1 -18.31 -6.39 -10.18
C MET A 1 -17.09 -5.74 -10.84
N ARG A 2 -16.93 -5.75 -12.17
CA ARG A 2 -15.74 -5.22 -12.86
C ARG A 2 -15.40 -3.74 -12.58
N ARG A 3 -16.40 -2.86 -12.45
CA ARG A 3 -16.20 -1.44 -12.10
C ARG A 3 -15.57 -1.26 -10.71
N PHE A 4 -16.00 -2.05 -9.71
CA PHE A 4 -15.44 -1.99 -8.36
C PHE A 4 -13.95 -2.37 -8.33
N LEU A 5 -13.54 -3.36 -9.12
CA LEU A 5 -12.14 -3.78 -9.23
C LEU A 5 -11.26 -2.68 -9.83
N ILE A 6 -11.76 -1.94 -10.83
CA ILE A 6 -11.03 -0.82 -11.44
C ILE A 6 -10.85 0.31 -10.42
N TRP A 7 -11.93 0.70 -9.72
CA TRP A 7 -11.86 1.72 -8.67
C TRP A 7 -10.94 1.31 -7.53
N TYR A 8 -10.96 0.04 -7.12
CA TYR A 8 -10.04 -0.50 -6.14
C TYR A 8 -8.58 -0.29 -6.56
N CYS A 9 -8.22 -0.58 -7.81
CA CYS A 9 -6.86 -0.38 -8.31
C CYS A 9 -6.43 1.09 -8.37
N VAL A 10 -7.36 2.03 -8.56
CA VAL A 10 -7.08 3.47 -8.54
C VAL A 10 -6.91 4.00 -7.12
N ILE A 11 -7.77 3.56 -6.20
CA ILE A 11 -7.77 4.03 -4.80
C ILE A 11 -6.62 3.42 -3.99
N SER A 12 -6.26 2.17 -4.29
CA SER A 12 -5.23 1.42 -3.57
C SER A 12 -3.87 2.16 -3.43
N PRO A 13 -3.24 2.68 -4.50
CA PRO A 13 -1.97 3.42 -4.37
C PRO A 13 -2.12 4.74 -3.59
N ILE A 14 -3.30 5.38 -3.63
CA ILE A 14 -3.58 6.61 -2.87
C ILE A 14 -3.64 6.29 -1.38
N VAL A 15 -4.37 5.24 -1.01
CA VAL A 15 -4.42 4.76 0.39
C VAL A 15 -3.03 4.37 0.86
N PHE A 16 -2.26 3.70 0.00
CA PHE A 16 -0.88 3.33 0.33
C PHE A 16 -0.02 4.54 0.65
N ALA A 17 -0.04 5.57 -0.20
CA ALA A 17 0.69 6.83 0.00
C ALA A 17 0.27 7.57 1.29
N LEU A 18 -1.02 7.58 1.60
CA LEU A 18 -1.53 8.22 2.82
C LEU A 18 -1.07 7.48 4.08
N VAL A 19 -1.17 6.15 4.09
CA VAL A 19 -0.74 5.34 5.23
C VAL A 19 0.75 5.51 5.48
N ILE A 20 1.61 5.49 4.46
CA ILE A 20 3.06 5.68 4.65
C ILE A 20 3.38 7.09 5.16
N ALA A 21 2.66 8.12 4.72
CA ALA A 21 2.85 9.48 5.19
C ALA A 21 2.48 9.56 6.68
N VAL A 22 1.29 9.09 7.05
CA VAL A 22 0.84 9.08 8.45
C VAL A 22 1.79 8.26 9.32
N LEU A 23 2.18 7.06 8.89
CA LEU A 23 3.10 6.22 9.67
C LEU A 23 4.50 6.84 9.80
N GLY A 24 4.98 7.49 8.74
CA GLY A 24 6.23 8.24 8.74
C GLY A 24 6.23 9.40 9.74
N PHE A 25 5.10 10.10 9.88
CA PHE A 25 4.96 11.19 10.85
C PHE A 25 4.82 10.71 12.29
N ILE A 26 4.13 9.60 12.55
CA ILE A 26 3.89 9.13 13.91
C ILE A 26 5.00 8.23 14.45
N THR A 27 5.83 7.63 13.59
CA THR A 27 6.89 6.72 14.02
C THR A 27 8.08 7.53 14.53
N PRO A 28 8.36 7.53 15.84
CA PRO A 28 9.45 8.33 16.39
C PRO A 28 10.80 7.85 15.88
N GLY A 29 11.64 8.78 15.42
CA GLY A 29 12.99 8.48 14.90
C GLY A 29 13.02 7.91 13.48
N TYR A 30 11.88 7.81 12.81
CA TYR A 30 11.83 7.49 11.38
C TYR A 30 12.05 8.77 10.55
N ASP A 31 13.01 8.72 9.63
CA ASP A 31 13.26 9.79 8.66
C ASP A 31 12.92 9.28 7.25
N PRO A 32 11.86 9.78 6.60
CA PRO A 32 11.45 9.34 5.26
C PRO A 32 12.48 9.62 4.16
N VAL A 33 13.43 10.52 4.39
CA VAL A 33 14.48 10.89 3.42
C VAL A 33 15.62 9.87 3.41
N TYR A 34 15.94 9.32 4.59
CA TYR A 34 17.10 8.43 4.77
C TYR A 34 16.73 6.98 5.05
N ARG A 35 15.46 6.68 5.36
CA ARG A 35 14.99 5.34 5.70
C ARG A 35 13.96 4.83 4.70
N THR A 36 13.95 3.52 4.52
CA THR A 36 13.03 2.87 3.59
C THR A 36 11.62 2.77 4.16
N ILE A 37 10.61 2.74 3.30
CA ILE A 37 9.20 2.60 3.72
C ILE A 37 8.96 1.25 4.42
N SER A 38 9.73 0.22 4.08
CA SER A 38 9.70 -1.09 4.73
C SER A 38 10.10 -1.05 6.21
N GLU A 39 10.94 -0.11 6.63
CA GLU A 39 11.33 0.03 8.04
C GLU A 39 10.16 0.43 8.94
N LEU A 40 9.11 1.06 8.39
CA LEU A 40 7.90 1.38 9.14
C LEU A 40 7.20 0.14 9.70
N VAL A 41 7.47 -1.06 9.14
CA VAL A 41 6.99 -2.35 9.64
C VAL A 41 7.62 -2.74 10.99
N LEU A 42 8.80 -2.21 11.31
CA LEU A 42 9.51 -2.51 12.56
C LEU A 42 9.02 -1.66 13.74
N GLY A 43 8.30 -0.58 13.46
CA GLY A 43 7.77 0.32 14.47
C GLY A 43 6.58 -0.25 15.25
N ARG A 44 6.18 0.45 16.31
CA ARG A 44 5.01 0.09 17.16
C ARG A 44 3.73 -0.14 16.36
N TYR A 45 3.55 0.58 15.25
CA TYR A 45 2.40 0.49 14.36
C TYR A 45 2.68 -0.30 13.08
N GLY A 46 3.75 -1.08 13.04
CA GLY A 46 4.22 -1.71 11.81
C GLY A 46 3.28 -2.75 11.22
N TRP A 47 2.37 -3.31 12.01
CA TRP A 47 1.28 -4.15 11.51
C TRP A 47 0.36 -3.40 10.53
N ILE A 48 0.19 -2.08 10.70
CA ILE A 48 -0.57 -1.24 9.76
C ILE A 48 0.16 -1.19 8.41
N GLN A 49 1.48 -1.02 8.43
CA GLN A 49 2.28 -1.04 7.20
C GLN A 49 2.28 -2.42 6.53
N GLN A 50 2.23 -3.51 7.29
CA GLN A 50 2.08 -4.86 6.74
C GLN A 50 0.74 -5.01 6.00
N LEU A 51 -0.38 -4.58 6.62
CA LEU A 51 -1.69 -4.60 5.96
C LEU A 51 -1.71 -3.73 4.70
N ASN A 52 -1.04 -2.59 4.74
CA ASN A 52 -0.90 -1.68 3.61
C ASN A 52 -0.16 -2.34 2.43
N PHE A 53 0.90 -3.11 2.71
CA PHE A 53 1.58 -3.91 1.68
C PHE A 53 0.69 -5.02 1.11
N PHE A 54 -0.06 -5.73 1.96
CA PHE A 54 -0.99 -6.77 1.49
C PHE A 54 -2.08 -6.19 0.56
N GLN A 55 -2.66 -5.06 0.93
CA GLN A 55 -3.64 -4.35 0.12
C GLN A 55 -3.06 -3.95 -1.25
N LEU A 56 -1.85 -3.38 -1.28
CA LEU A 56 -1.20 -3.02 -2.54
C LEU A 56 -0.87 -4.26 -3.40
N ALA A 57 -0.42 -5.35 -2.79
CA ALA A 57 -0.15 -6.61 -3.48
C ALA A 57 -1.42 -7.21 -4.11
N LEU A 58 -2.55 -7.20 -3.39
CA LEU A 58 -3.85 -7.63 -3.91
C LEU A 58 -4.28 -6.80 -5.12
N CYS A 59 -4.09 -5.48 -5.08
CA CYS A 59 -4.34 -4.59 -6.20
C CYS A 59 -3.53 -4.99 -7.46
N CYS A 60 -2.23 -5.28 -7.29
CA CYS A 60 -1.38 -5.74 -8.40
C CYS A 60 -1.82 -7.09 -8.98
N LEU A 61 -2.20 -8.05 -8.12
CA LEU A 61 -2.73 -9.34 -8.55
C LEU A 61 -4.04 -9.19 -9.33
N ILE A 62 -4.96 -8.36 -8.83
CA ILE A 62 -6.23 -8.07 -9.53
C ILE A 62 -5.97 -7.41 -10.87
N GLY A 63 -5.07 -6.42 -10.93
CA GLY A 63 -4.71 -5.72 -12.16
C GLY A 63 -4.12 -6.67 -13.22
N THR A 64 -3.21 -7.56 -12.82
CA THR A 64 -2.58 -8.53 -13.74
C THR A 64 -3.57 -9.57 -14.27
N VAL A 65 -4.40 -10.15 -13.40
CA VAL A 65 -5.46 -11.10 -13.82
C VAL A 65 -6.48 -10.41 -14.72
N ALA A 66 -6.93 -9.20 -14.38
CA ALA A 66 -7.87 -8.45 -15.19
C ALA A 66 -7.31 -8.06 -16.57
N ASN A 67 -5.99 -7.87 -16.69
CA ASN A 67 -5.32 -7.59 -17.96
C ASN A 67 -5.12 -8.86 -18.82
N ARG A 68 -4.83 -10.01 -18.20
CA ARG A 68 -4.67 -11.31 -18.87
C ARG A 68 -5.97 -11.84 -19.51
N VAL A 69 -7.13 -11.52 -18.93
CA VAL A 69 -8.46 -11.96 -19.44
C VAL A 69 -8.95 -11.09 -20.61
N ARG A 70 -8.21 -10.03 -20.99
CA ARG A 70 -8.53 -9.18 -22.15
C ARG A 70 -7.74 -9.53 -23.42
N ILE A 71 -6.98 -10.63 -23.43
CA ILE A 71 -6.26 -11.13 -24.60
C ILE A 71 -7.09 -12.25 -25.25
#